data_AF-G4HAT4-F1
#
_entry.id   AF-G4HAT4-F1
#
_cell.length_a   1.000
_cell.length_b   1.000
_cell.length_c   1.000
_cell.angle_alpha   90.00
_cell.angle_beta   90.00
_cell.angle_gamma   90.00
#
_symmetry.space_group_name_H-M   'P 1'
#
loop_
_entity.id
_entity.type
_entity.pdbx_description
1 polymer ?
#
loop_
_entity_poly.entity_id
_entity_poly.type
_entity_poly.pdbx_seq_one_letter_code
_entity_poly.pdbx_strand_id
1 'polypeptide(L)'
;MITHFACLKLKTVSIQGVKQFYHDLLHFPVARESENEIEFQPTPDFTLKFEEAGEPITPVHMAFEVAYSQFEFIVQKLGEQMPLLKGPDGKIVASIDSSVNVYFRDGDGNLLEFLAHPYLKEDVLVPYGTYGVLYLREVGLPVEDPVAARLWMKQTLGLTIAKESDQFAFVIGGTAHAVVVSTMRKWIPIAMYALAPSLEITYGVTDERFLDRVRSSLDRRMIISDTEAGLHFRMYGYSIRLKVTSFPKDIAVRLNLPHAAEGEEVNSVIGDEFLEEGLTALSRGGEVGWFEGHVGGAYLAAYYMQKEHDLPQEVLQGLAANCRHLRSRHEDWFKPYPPETAQPELMERLIEGLLPNLTNLSTSGHGVTLGVLALKALRDRPDLLTPSIVRGILKLMEDAGGEHKLARYYGIDDYTQLNRSENLLSDIPPYRDASDLAVRALSELELVLPDQHVEGEFYFFAGELEHGVTHAHALIELERLGYAELAKLGQGNHRLQMKLNRLRPEALSNQGVNIAEEASITEASYWNRQYEDPHAIKVPYAALSLLQYVPPERRSDMERGVCRLLSLMK
;
A
#
# COMPACT_ATOMS: atom_id res chain seq x y z
N MET A 1 14.96 5.66 -17.43
CA MET A 1 14.73 5.48 -15.98
C MET A 1 15.71 6.33 -15.21
N ILE A 2 15.45 6.57 -13.92
CA ILE A 2 16.44 7.13 -12.99
C ILE A 2 17.47 6.05 -12.64
N THR A 3 18.75 6.43 -12.57
CA THR A 3 19.87 5.50 -12.32
C THR A 3 20.64 5.79 -11.03
N HIS A 4 20.81 7.05 -10.64
CA HIS A 4 21.57 7.46 -9.45
C HIS A 4 21.27 8.93 -9.10
N PHE A 5 21.72 9.36 -7.91
CA PHE A 5 21.87 10.78 -7.59
C PHE A 5 23.14 11.30 -8.27
N ALA A 6 22.99 12.21 -9.22
CA ALA A 6 24.11 12.80 -9.95
C ALA A 6 24.63 14.09 -9.26
N CYS A 7 23.73 14.81 -8.58
CA CYS A 7 24.11 15.99 -7.79
C CYS A 7 23.14 16.18 -6.63
N LEU A 8 23.66 16.59 -5.48
CA LEU A 8 22.88 17.12 -4.36
C LEU A 8 23.40 18.52 -4.04
N LYS A 9 22.50 19.51 -4.05
CA LYS A 9 22.82 20.89 -3.68
C LYS A 9 22.08 21.26 -2.40
N LEU A 10 22.83 21.71 -1.41
CA LEU A 10 22.36 22.08 -0.08
C LEU A 10 22.66 23.55 0.21
N LYS A 11 22.00 24.11 1.23
CA LYS A 11 22.37 25.39 1.82
C LYS A 11 23.37 25.18 2.95
N THR A 12 24.28 26.13 3.12
CA THR A 12 25.19 26.23 4.27
C THR A 12 25.19 27.63 4.84
N VAL A 13 25.50 27.80 6.12
CA VAL A 13 25.76 29.11 6.70
C VAL A 13 27.25 29.46 6.72
N SER A 14 28.12 28.56 6.26
CA SER A 14 29.56 28.80 6.18
C SER A 14 30.27 27.89 5.17
N ILE A 15 30.69 28.45 4.03
CA ILE A 15 31.52 27.72 3.05
C ILE A 15 32.81 27.18 3.68
N GLN A 16 33.45 27.95 4.55
CA GLN A 16 34.67 27.49 5.23
C GLN A 16 34.39 26.35 6.22
N GLY A 17 33.25 26.37 6.91
CA GLY A 17 32.83 25.29 7.80
C GLY A 17 32.61 23.98 7.04
N VAL A 18 31.87 24.02 5.92
CA VAL A 18 31.68 22.82 5.09
C VAL A 18 32.99 22.38 4.42
N LYS A 19 33.87 23.29 4.01
CA LYS A 19 35.19 22.93 3.47
C LYS A 19 36.04 22.18 4.48
N GLN A 20 36.14 22.67 5.71
CA GLN A 20 36.86 21.99 6.79
C GLN A 20 36.30 20.60 7.06
N PHE A 21 34.98 20.42 6.93
CA PHE A 21 34.37 19.12 7.14
C PHE A 21 34.55 18.17 5.94
N TYR A 22 34.04 18.54 4.76
CA TYR A 22 33.98 17.65 3.60
C TYR A 22 35.34 17.48 2.90
N HIS A 23 36.16 18.54 2.83
CA HIS A 23 37.49 18.43 2.24
C HIS A 23 38.53 17.99 3.26
N ASP A 24 38.65 18.69 4.40
CA ASP A 24 39.79 18.43 5.29
C ASP A 24 39.60 17.15 6.14
N LEU A 25 38.37 16.78 6.55
CA LEU A 25 38.10 15.56 7.34
C LEU A 25 37.65 14.37 6.48
N LEU A 26 36.70 14.59 5.56
CA LEU A 26 36.20 13.52 4.69
C LEU A 26 37.06 13.28 3.45
N HIS A 27 38.01 14.18 3.16
CA HIS A 27 38.92 14.10 2.00
C HIS A 27 38.19 14.04 0.66
N PHE A 28 37.01 14.67 0.55
CA PHE A 28 36.37 14.85 -0.74
C PHE A 28 37.10 15.94 -1.54
N PRO A 29 37.52 15.67 -2.79
CA PRO A 29 38.14 16.68 -3.63
C PRO A 29 37.23 17.88 -3.86
N VAL A 30 37.79 19.09 -3.78
CA VAL A 30 37.09 20.32 -4.20
C VAL A 30 37.12 20.39 -5.72
N ALA A 31 35.96 20.30 -6.36
CA ALA A 31 35.81 20.45 -7.81
C ALA A 31 35.75 21.92 -8.22
N ARG A 32 35.09 22.76 -7.41
CA ARG A 32 34.93 24.20 -7.64
C ARG A 32 34.71 24.93 -6.32
N GLU A 33 35.21 26.15 -6.22
CA GLU A 33 34.96 27.04 -5.09
C GLU A 33 34.80 28.47 -5.63
N SER A 34 33.74 29.16 -5.21
CA SER A 34 33.48 30.58 -5.43
C SER A 34 33.20 31.27 -4.10
N GLU A 35 32.91 32.57 -4.14
CA GLU A 35 32.54 33.34 -2.94
C GLU A 35 31.25 32.83 -2.27
N ASN A 36 30.35 32.19 -3.01
CA ASN A 36 29.01 31.82 -2.55
C ASN A 36 28.65 30.34 -2.77
N GLU A 37 29.52 29.54 -3.37
CA GLU A 37 29.28 28.12 -3.62
C GLU A 37 30.58 27.32 -3.53
N ILE A 38 30.49 26.10 -3.00
CA ILE A 38 31.58 25.11 -3.05
C ILE A 38 31.04 23.77 -3.51
N GLU A 39 31.81 23.08 -4.35
CA GLU A 39 31.47 21.79 -4.94
C GLU A 39 32.53 20.75 -4.57
N PHE A 40 32.09 19.64 -4.01
CA PHE A 40 32.92 18.47 -3.71
C PHE A 40 32.59 17.31 -4.65
N GLN A 41 33.55 16.42 -4.86
CA GLN A 41 33.41 15.25 -5.70
C GLN A 41 33.60 13.94 -4.90
N PRO A 42 32.60 13.47 -4.12
CA PRO A 42 32.72 12.25 -3.34
C PRO A 42 32.96 10.99 -4.18
N THR A 43 32.47 10.96 -5.43
CA THR A 43 32.72 9.90 -6.42
C THR A 43 32.74 10.52 -7.83
N PRO A 44 33.26 9.85 -8.87
CA PRO A 44 33.27 10.39 -10.24
C PRO A 44 31.89 10.76 -10.80
N ASP A 45 30.84 10.09 -10.34
CA ASP A 45 29.47 10.21 -10.87
C ASP A 45 28.54 11.06 -9.97
N PHE A 46 29.03 11.57 -8.83
CA PHE A 46 28.22 12.36 -7.90
C PHE A 46 28.95 13.63 -7.43
N THR A 47 28.26 14.77 -7.54
CA THR A 47 28.74 16.06 -7.02
C THR A 47 27.90 16.52 -5.83
N LEU A 48 28.56 16.91 -4.74
CA LEU A 48 27.91 17.53 -3.57
C LEU A 48 28.19 19.02 -3.56
N LYS A 49 27.15 19.85 -3.59
CA LYS A 49 27.27 21.31 -3.64
C LYS A 49 26.68 21.97 -2.40
N PHE A 50 27.35 23.02 -1.94
CA PHE A 50 26.83 23.89 -0.90
C PHE A 50 26.79 25.32 -1.41
N GLU A 51 25.65 25.98 -1.27
CA GLU A 51 25.49 27.40 -1.53
C GLU A 51 25.30 28.13 -0.21
N GLU A 52 26.06 29.19 0.01
CA GLU A 52 25.99 29.96 1.25
C GLU A 52 24.66 30.73 1.33
N ALA A 53 24.03 30.69 2.50
CA ALA A 53 22.76 31.33 2.80
C ALA A 53 22.86 32.17 4.07
N GLY A 54 22.23 33.35 4.03
CA GLY A 54 22.14 34.27 5.17
C GLY A 54 20.97 33.97 6.12
N GLU A 55 20.42 32.75 6.09
CA GLU A 55 19.24 32.34 6.86
C GLU A 55 19.49 31.00 7.59
N PRO A 56 18.76 30.71 8.68
CA PRO A 56 18.83 29.41 9.33
C PRO A 56 18.50 28.28 8.37
N ILE A 57 19.30 27.22 8.41
CA ILE A 57 19.13 26.03 7.57
C ILE A 57 18.52 24.88 8.36
N THR A 58 17.77 24.05 7.65
CA THR A 58 17.27 22.77 8.18
C THR A 58 18.21 21.65 7.74
N PRO A 59 18.74 20.84 8.68
CA PRO A 59 19.64 19.75 8.33
C PRO A 59 18.99 18.68 7.47
N VAL A 60 19.75 18.17 6.49
CA VAL A 60 19.36 17.01 5.66
C VAL A 60 19.93 15.71 6.23
N HIS A 61 19.27 14.60 5.94
CA HIS A 61 19.85 13.27 6.09
C HIS A 61 20.42 12.80 4.75
N MET A 62 21.66 12.34 4.73
CA MET A 62 22.27 11.71 3.55
C MET A 62 23.18 10.55 3.93
N ALA A 63 23.10 9.46 3.15
CA ALA A 63 23.89 8.26 3.38
C ALA A 63 24.72 7.90 2.15
N PHE A 64 25.99 7.54 2.37
CA PHE A 64 26.87 7.01 1.34
C PHE A 64 27.07 5.51 1.51
N GLU A 65 26.96 4.78 0.41
CA GLU A 65 27.38 3.37 0.37
C GLU A 65 28.90 3.31 0.30
N VAL A 66 29.51 2.56 1.21
CA VAL A 66 30.95 2.26 1.22
C VAL A 66 31.16 0.75 1.05
N ALA A 67 32.40 0.34 0.74
CA ALA A 67 32.75 -1.07 0.69
C ALA A 67 32.54 -1.74 2.07
N TYR A 68 31.71 -2.78 2.13
CA TYR A 68 31.48 -3.61 3.30
C TYR A 68 32.79 -4.19 3.86
N SER A 69 33.69 -4.64 2.98
CA SER A 69 35.01 -5.16 3.38
C SER A 69 35.91 -4.13 4.08
N GLN A 70 35.62 -2.84 3.95
CA GLN A 70 36.38 -1.74 4.57
C GLN A 70 35.64 -1.07 5.73
N PHE A 71 34.41 -1.50 6.03
CA PHE A 71 33.52 -0.79 6.96
C PHE A 71 34.12 -0.64 8.37
N GLU A 72 34.69 -1.70 8.93
CA GLU A 72 35.31 -1.65 10.27
C GLU A 72 36.48 -0.65 10.32
N PHE A 73 37.33 -0.64 9.28
CA PHE A 73 38.44 0.31 9.16
C PHE A 73 37.93 1.75 9.06
N ILE A 74 36.87 1.98 8.28
CA ILE A 74 36.24 3.28 8.12
C ILE A 74 35.72 3.81 9.46
N VAL A 75 35.00 2.98 10.22
CA VAL A 75 34.46 3.34 11.54
C VAL A 75 35.59 3.71 12.51
N GLN A 76 36.66 2.92 12.56
CA GLN A 76 37.81 3.22 13.42
C GLN A 76 38.43 4.57 13.04
N LYS A 77 38.72 4.79 11.75
CA LYS A 77 39.37 5.99 11.27
C LYS A 77 38.51 7.25 11.43
N LEU A 78 37.20 7.14 11.26
CA LEU A 78 36.29 8.26 11.54
C LEU A 78 36.22 8.56 13.05
N GLY A 79 36.18 7.53 13.89
CA GLY A 79 36.14 7.69 15.35
C GLY A 79 37.38 8.35 15.95
N GLU A 80 38.52 8.30 15.26
CA GLU A 80 39.74 9.03 15.64
C GLU A 80 39.66 10.53 15.31
N GLN A 81 38.80 10.94 14.36
CA GLN A 81 38.74 12.31 13.84
C GLN A 81 37.51 13.07 14.31
N MET A 82 36.39 12.39 14.59
CA MET A 82 35.14 13.04 14.98
C MET A 82 34.26 12.18 15.88
N PRO A 83 33.36 12.80 16.66
CA PRO A 83 32.38 12.06 17.44
C PRO A 83 31.40 11.30 16.54
N LEU A 84 31.33 9.98 16.73
CA LEU A 84 30.32 9.12 16.12
C LEU A 84 29.07 9.04 17.00
N LEU A 85 27.91 8.97 16.38
CA LEU A 85 26.62 8.92 17.07
C LEU A 85 26.32 7.50 17.54
N LYS A 86 25.68 7.40 18.70
CA LYS A 86 25.24 6.13 19.27
C LYS A 86 23.77 5.90 18.98
N GLY A 87 23.42 4.68 18.60
CA GLY A 87 22.05 4.22 18.49
C GLY A 87 21.32 4.19 19.84
N PRO A 88 19.99 3.92 19.83
CA PRO A 88 19.20 3.75 21.05
C PRO A 88 19.73 2.62 21.98
N ASP A 89 20.43 1.64 21.42
CA ASP A 89 21.09 0.54 22.14
C ASP A 89 22.47 0.92 22.71
N GLY A 90 22.91 2.17 22.50
CA GLY A 90 24.19 2.69 22.95
C GLY A 90 25.39 2.33 22.07
N LYS A 91 25.20 1.59 20.97
CA LYS A 91 26.28 1.19 20.06
C LYS A 91 26.55 2.26 19.01
N ILE A 92 27.81 2.36 18.58
CA ILE A 92 28.23 3.26 17.50
C ILE A 92 27.85 2.68 16.12
N VAL A 93 28.06 1.38 15.95
CA VAL A 93 27.67 0.66 14.73
C VAL A 93 26.29 0.07 14.94
N ALA A 94 25.35 0.46 14.09
CA ALA A 94 24.02 -0.12 14.03
C ALA A 94 23.97 -1.21 12.97
N SER A 95 23.45 -2.38 13.34
CA SER A 95 23.14 -3.46 12.39
C SER A 95 21.64 -3.47 12.12
N ILE A 96 21.23 -3.14 10.89
CA ILE A 96 19.82 -2.99 10.51
C ILE A 96 19.60 -3.80 9.23
N ASP A 97 18.74 -4.81 9.25
CA ASP A 97 18.41 -5.62 8.06
C ASP A 97 19.64 -6.09 7.25
N SER A 98 20.62 -6.67 7.95
CA SER A 98 21.95 -7.08 7.45
C SER A 98 22.93 -5.96 7.06
N SER A 99 22.47 -4.71 6.93
CA SER A 99 23.36 -3.55 6.74
C SER A 99 24.11 -3.20 8.03
N VAL A 100 25.29 -2.61 7.87
CA VAL A 100 26.06 -1.98 8.95
C VAL A 100 26.14 -0.50 8.69
N ASN A 101 25.88 0.30 9.73
CA ASN A 101 25.66 1.74 9.59
C ASN A 101 26.41 2.49 10.70
N VAL A 102 27.01 3.61 10.35
CA VAL A 102 27.63 4.54 11.29
C VAL A 102 27.19 5.97 10.96
N TYR A 103 26.74 6.68 11.98
CA TYR A 103 26.17 8.02 11.84
C TYR A 103 27.08 9.08 12.46
N PHE A 104 27.12 10.25 11.84
CA PHE A 104 27.87 11.42 12.30
C PHE A 104 27.22 12.71 11.80
N ARG A 105 27.72 13.88 12.23
CA ARG A 105 27.18 15.18 11.80
C ARG A 105 28.28 16.09 11.29
N ASP A 106 27.92 16.92 10.31
CA ASP A 106 28.76 18.03 9.89
C ASP A 106 28.54 19.28 10.76
N GLY A 107 29.23 20.37 10.41
CA GLY A 107 29.12 21.65 11.11
C GLY A 107 27.76 22.34 10.98
N ASP A 108 26.99 22.01 9.94
CA ASP A 108 25.64 22.53 9.69
C ASP A 108 24.55 21.67 10.36
N GLY A 109 24.94 20.56 10.98
CA GLY A 109 24.06 19.64 11.69
C GLY A 109 23.43 18.58 10.80
N ASN A 110 23.82 18.48 9.51
CA ASN A 110 23.35 17.43 8.60
C ASN A 110 23.66 16.05 9.21
N LEU A 111 22.72 15.12 9.06
CA LEU A 111 22.86 13.75 9.54
C LEU A 111 23.47 12.90 8.42
N LEU A 112 24.77 12.66 8.54
CA LEU A 112 25.50 11.82 7.60
C LEU A 112 25.56 10.38 8.10
N GLU A 113 25.53 9.48 7.14
CA GLU A 113 25.64 8.05 7.35
C GLU A 113 26.63 7.45 6.35
N PHE A 114 27.54 6.62 6.86
CA PHE A 114 28.17 5.59 6.04
C PHE A 114 27.49 4.27 6.34
N LEU A 115 27.02 3.63 5.29
CA LEU A 115 26.38 2.34 5.35
C LEU A 115 27.06 1.37 4.40
N ALA A 116 26.99 0.09 4.72
CA ALA A 116 27.47 -0.96 3.85
C ALA A 116 26.61 -2.21 3.96
N HIS A 117 26.41 -2.88 2.83
CA HIS A 117 25.62 -4.10 2.74
C HIS A 117 26.47 -5.32 2.38
N PRO A 118 26.33 -6.46 3.08
CA PRO A 118 27.11 -7.67 2.79
C PRO A 118 26.73 -8.33 1.46
N TYR A 119 25.53 -8.05 0.93
CA TYR A 119 25.10 -8.55 -0.38
C TYR A 119 25.71 -7.78 -1.55
N LEU A 120 26.31 -6.61 -1.31
CA LEU A 120 26.79 -5.72 -2.36
C LEU A 120 27.97 -6.34 -3.09
N LYS A 121 27.92 -6.35 -4.43
CA LYS A 121 29.03 -6.81 -5.26
C LYS A 121 30.08 -5.71 -5.44
N GLU A 122 31.13 -5.75 -4.62
CA GLU A 122 32.12 -4.67 -4.47
C GLU A 122 33.04 -4.43 -5.70
N ASP A 123 33.15 -5.37 -6.63
CA ASP A 123 34.00 -5.24 -7.84
C ASP A 123 33.35 -4.47 -8.99
N VAL A 124 32.12 -4.00 -8.81
CA VAL A 124 31.33 -3.36 -9.88
C VAL A 124 31.61 -1.87 -10.02
N LEU A 125 31.81 -1.18 -8.89
CA LEU A 125 32.20 0.23 -8.81
C LEU A 125 33.52 0.32 -8.06
N VAL A 126 34.40 1.22 -8.49
CA VAL A 126 35.70 1.40 -7.85
C VAL A 126 35.52 2.30 -6.61
N PRO A 127 35.89 1.84 -5.39
CA PRO A 127 35.86 2.68 -4.20
C PRO A 127 36.67 3.97 -4.40
N TYR A 128 36.09 5.12 -4.04
CA TYR A 128 36.70 6.43 -4.25
C TYR A 128 37.09 7.10 -2.92
N GLY A 129 38.25 7.76 -2.93
CA GLY A 129 38.74 8.55 -1.81
C GLY A 129 39.17 7.72 -0.60
N THR A 130 39.33 8.41 0.54
CA THR A 130 39.90 7.82 1.76
C THR A 130 39.01 6.76 2.42
N TYR A 131 37.69 6.91 2.29
CA TYR A 131 36.70 6.06 2.94
C TYR A 131 36.01 5.09 1.97
N GLY A 132 36.56 4.91 0.76
CA GLY A 132 36.05 3.92 -0.19
C GLY A 132 34.59 4.12 -0.57
N VAL A 133 34.18 5.38 -0.79
CA VAL A 133 32.79 5.72 -1.15
C VAL A 133 32.49 5.20 -2.55
N LEU A 134 31.37 4.49 -2.69
CA LEU A 134 30.91 3.93 -3.96
C LEU A 134 29.92 4.86 -4.65
N TYR A 135 28.94 5.37 -3.91
CA TYR A 135 27.92 6.32 -4.39
C TYR A 135 27.11 6.90 -3.23
N LEU A 136 26.39 7.99 -3.48
CA LEU A 136 25.35 8.47 -2.57
C LEU A 136 24.15 7.51 -2.64
N ARG A 137 23.84 6.87 -1.51
CA ARG A 137 22.75 5.90 -1.41
C ARG A 137 21.44 6.57 -1.08
N GLU A 138 21.39 7.34 0.00
CA GLU A 138 20.14 7.82 0.58
C GLU A 138 20.10 9.34 0.70
N VAL A 139 18.93 9.93 0.45
CA VAL A 139 18.63 11.35 0.74
C VAL A 139 17.27 11.46 1.40
N GLY A 140 17.22 12.10 2.58
CA GLY A 140 15.99 12.41 3.30
C GLY A 140 15.10 13.41 2.57
N LEU A 141 13.84 13.03 2.32
CA LEU A 141 12.79 13.89 1.78
C LEU A 141 11.57 13.95 2.72
N PRO A 142 11.63 14.77 3.78
CA PRO A 142 10.50 14.92 4.68
C PRO A 142 9.32 15.68 4.07
N VAL A 143 8.14 15.06 4.07
CA VAL A 143 6.89 15.59 3.51
C VAL A 143 5.74 15.45 4.49
N GLU A 144 4.70 16.26 4.32
CA GLU A 144 3.50 16.15 5.16
C GLU A 144 2.73 14.85 4.90
N ASP A 145 2.68 14.41 3.64
CA ASP A 145 2.01 13.18 3.21
C ASP A 145 2.98 12.24 2.46
N PRO A 146 3.64 11.30 3.18
CA PRO A 146 4.56 10.36 2.57
C PRO A 146 3.91 9.40 1.57
N VAL A 147 2.63 9.08 1.75
CA VAL A 147 1.89 8.16 0.89
C VAL A 147 1.63 8.82 -0.46
N ALA A 148 1.07 10.04 -0.46
CA ALA A 148 0.85 10.80 -1.69
C ALA A 148 2.17 11.07 -2.44
N ALA A 149 3.24 11.42 -1.70
CA ALA A 149 4.54 11.70 -2.29
C ALA A 149 5.15 10.48 -3.00
N ARG A 150 5.18 9.31 -2.35
CA ARG A 150 5.76 8.10 -2.95
C ARG A 150 4.95 7.58 -4.13
N LEU A 151 3.62 7.65 -4.07
CA LEU A 151 2.76 7.24 -5.18
C LEU A 151 2.94 8.15 -6.40
N TRP A 152 3.04 9.46 -6.18
CA TRP A 152 3.36 10.41 -7.25
C TRP A 152 4.74 10.13 -7.85
N MET A 153 5.76 9.90 -7.03
CA MET A 153 7.11 9.57 -7.51
C MET A 153 7.13 8.27 -8.31
N LYS A 154 6.38 7.25 -7.88
CA LYS A 154 6.20 6.00 -8.63
C LYS A 154 5.55 6.25 -9.99
N GLN A 155 4.42 6.95 -10.02
CA GLN A 155 3.66 7.19 -11.25
C GLN A 155 4.39 8.11 -12.24
N THR A 156 4.95 9.21 -11.74
CA THR A 156 5.54 10.27 -12.59
C THR A 156 6.99 9.99 -12.94
N LEU A 157 7.79 9.48 -12.00
CA LEU A 157 9.23 9.25 -12.18
C LEU A 157 9.58 7.78 -12.44
N GLY A 158 8.61 6.86 -12.36
CA GLY A 158 8.87 5.43 -12.53
C GLY A 158 9.82 4.89 -11.46
N LEU A 159 9.78 5.47 -10.26
CA LEU A 159 10.55 5.01 -9.10
C LEU A 159 9.81 3.89 -8.38
N THR A 160 10.57 3.11 -7.64
CA THR A 160 10.07 1.91 -6.99
C THR A 160 9.95 2.10 -5.48
N ILE A 161 8.92 1.55 -4.84
CA ILE A 161 8.64 1.75 -3.41
C ILE A 161 9.09 0.51 -2.63
N ALA A 162 9.80 0.69 -1.52
CA ALA A 162 10.22 -0.38 -0.63
C ALA A 162 10.14 0.01 0.86
N LYS A 163 9.99 -0.99 1.74
CA LYS A 163 9.88 -0.86 3.21
C LYS A 163 8.95 0.30 3.63
N GLU A 164 7.69 0.24 3.20
CA GLU A 164 6.74 1.33 3.36
C GLU A 164 5.84 1.22 4.60
N SER A 165 5.38 2.38 5.06
CA SER A 165 4.35 2.59 6.09
C SER A 165 3.69 3.96 5.82
N ASP A 166 2.67 4.34 6.56
CA ASP A 166 2.05 5.68 6.40
C ASP A 166 3.02 6.83 6.67
N GLN A 167 4.09 6.60 7.43
CA GLN A 167 5.02 7.64 7.87
C GLN A 167 6.38 7.60 7.16
N PHE A 168 6.62 6.62 6.29
CA PHE A 168 7.94 6.36 5.71
C PHE A 168 7.89 5.41 4.52
N ALA A 169 8.73 5.64 3.51
CA ALA A 169 9.10 4.65 2.51
C ALA A 169 10.48 4.96 1.91
N PHE A 170 11.14 3.93 1.39
CA PHE A 170 12.20 4.13 0.40
C PHE A 170 11.58 4.23 -0.99
N VAL A 171 11.97 5.24 -1.76
CA VAL A 171 11.55 5.46 -3.14
C VAL A 171 12.78 5.50 -4.03
N ILE A 172 12.94 4.49 -4.89
CA ILE A 172 14.24 4.07 -5.36
C ILE A 172 14.30 4.03 -6.89
N GLY A 173 15.43 4.47 -7.45
CA GLY A 173 15.74 4.37 -8.88
C GLY A 173 17.22 4.10 -9.10
N GLY A 174 17.54 2.91 -9.60
CA GLY A 174 18.93 2.45 -9.70
C GLY A 174 19.60 2.41 -8.32
N THR A 175 20.65 3.20 -8.12
CA THR A 175 21.33 3.32 -6.82
C THR A 175 20.73 4.39 -5.89
N ALA A 176 19.89 5.29 -6.41
CA ALA A 176 19.34 6.40 -5.65
C ALA A 176 18.14 5.98 -4.81
N HIS A 177 18.22 6.13 -3.49
CA HIS A 177 17.13 5.86 -2.54
C HIS A 177 16.67 7.18 -1.91
N ALA A 178 15.52 7.68 -2.32
CA ALA A 178 14.88 8.79 -1.62
C ALA A 178 14.17 8.25 -0.38
N VAL A 179 14.49 8.80 0.79
CA VAL A 179 13.85 8.46 2.06
C VAL A 179 12.67 9.39 2.27
N VAL A 180 11.51 9.01 1.72
CA VAL A 180 10.27 9.79 1.80
C VAL A 180 9.66 9.55 3.17
N VAL A 181 9.60 10.59 3.99
CA VAL A 181 9.32 10.44 5.42
C VAL A 181 8.38 11.53 5.93
N SER A 182 7.54 11.22 6.91
CA SER A 182 6.66 12.21 7.53
C SER A 182 7.46 13.26 8.30
N THR A 183 7.05 14.52 8.21
CA THR A 183 7.62 15.61 9.02
C THR A 183 7.42 15.43 10.52
N MET A 184 6.49 14.54 10.91
CA MET A 184 6.21 14.17 12.29
C MET A 184 7.09 13.02 12.80
N ARG A 185 7.84 12.35 11.92
CA ARG A 185 8.77 11.28 12.31
C ARG A 185 10.11 11.88 12.74
N LYS A 186 10.81 11.15 13.61
CA LYS A 186 12.14 11.51 14.08
C LYS A 186 13.21 10.65 13.41
N TRP A 187 14.33 11.28 13.05
CA TRP A 187 15.52 10.60 12.54
C TRP A 187 16.17 9.75 13.63
N ILE A 188 16.58 8.54 13.25
CA ILE A 188 17.49 7.71 14.05
C ILE A 188 18.92 8.12 13.71
N PRO A 189 19.86 8.17 14.67
CA PRO A 189 19.70 7.86 16.09
C PRO A 189 19.40 9.09 16.97
N ILE A 190 19.34 10.30 16.39
CA ILE A 190 19.37 11.57 17.15
C ILE A 190 18.01 12.08 17.61
N ALA A 191 16.92 11.40 17.23
CA ALA A 191 15.55 11.75 17.59
C ALA A 191 15.14 13.19 17.19
N MET A 192 15.77 13.76 16.15
CA MET A 192 15.42 15.05 15.56
C MET A 192 14.23 14.88 14.62
N TYR A 193 13.24 15.78 14.67
CA TYR A 193 12.15 15.77 13.69
C TYR A 193 12.68 15.92 12.26
N ALA A 194 12.10 15.15 11.35
CA ALA A 194 12.43 15.21 9.94
C ALA A 194 11.81 16.47 9.32
N LEU A 195 12.43 17.62 9.54
CA LEU A 195 11.96 18.88 8.96
C LEU A 195 12.41 18.98 7.49
N ALA A 196 11.58 19.59 6.63
CA ALA A 196 11.86 19.68 5.19
C ALA A 196 13.03 20.66 4.90
N PRO A 197 14.19 20.19 4.38
CA PRO A 197 15.31 21.05 4.07
C PRO A 197 15.16 21.75 2.71
N SER A 198 15.83 22.90 2.54
CA SER A 198 15.99 23.52 1.22
C SER A 198 17.12 22.82 0.46
N LEU A 199 16.76 22.03 -0.55
CA LEU A 199 17.70 21.27 -1.36
C LEU A 199 17.30 21.22 -2.85
N GLU A 200 18.30 20.97 -3.70
CA GLU A 200 18.10 20.55 -5.09
C GLU A 200 18.74 19.18 -5.32
N ILE A 201 17.94 18.23 -5.80
CA ILE A 201 18.40 16.91 -6.23
C ILE A 201 18.46 16.87 -7.74
N THR A 202 19.60 16.45 -8.28
CA THR A 202 19.71 16.02 -9.68
C THR A 202 19.79 14.51 -9.76
N TYR A 203 18.81 13.88 -10.41
CA TYR A 203 18.88 12.48 -10.77
C TYR A 203 19.54 12.31 -12.14
N GLY A 204 20.46 11.35 -12.23
CA GLY A 204 20.92 10.84 -13.52
C GLY A 204 19.85 9.94 -14.14
N VAL A 205 19.62 10.12 -15.44
CA VAL A 205 18.68 9.31 -16.22
C VAL A 205 19.33 8.68 -17.45
N THR A 206 18.69 7.64 -17.97
CA THR A 206 19.26 6.80 -19.04
C THR A 206 19.31 7.46 -20.42
N ASP A 207 18.29 8.23 -20.77
CA ASP A 207 18.11 8.74 -22.13
C ASP A 207 17.04 9.84 -22.20
N GLU A 208 17.02 10.56 -23.32
CA GLU A 208 16.04 11.61 -23.63
C GLU A 208 14.60 11.08 -23.66
N ARG A 209 14.38 9.81 -24.05
CA ARG A 209 13.01 9.25 -24.07
C ARG A 209 12.41 9.20 -22.68
N PHE A 210 13.21 8.95 -21.65
CA PHE A 210 12.74 9.04 -20.27
C PHE A 210 12.39 10.48 -19.87
N LEU A 211 13.22 11.46 -20.24
CA LEU A 211 12.91 12.87 -20.01
C LEU A 211 11.61 13.29 -20.70
N ASP A 212 11.40 12.89 -21.95
CA ASP A 212 10.17 13.17 -22.70
C ASP A 212 8.92 12.62 -22.01
N ARG A 213 9.00 11.40 -21.46
CA ARG A 213 7.90 10.80 -20.70
C ARG A 213 7.57 11.59 -19.44
N VAL A 214 8.57 11.93 -18.63
CA VAL A 214 8.37 12.71 -17.41
C VAL A 214 7.85 14.12 -17.75
N ARG A 215 8.44 14.77 -18.75
CA ARG A 215 8.01 16.09 -19.22
C ARG A 215 6.53 16.09 -19.61
N SER A 216 6.08 15.04 -20.28
CA SER A 216 4.69 14.91 -20.75
C SER A 216 3.70 14.60 -19.62
N SER A 217 4.15 14.01 -18.51
CA SER A 217 3.30 13.69 -17.35
C SER A 217 3.22 14.81 -16.31
N LEU A 218 4.14 15.78 -16.34
CA LEU A 218 4.13 16.92 -15.43
C LEU A 218 3.10 18.00 -15.81
N ASP A 219 2.47 18.60 -14.80
CA ASP A 219 1.80 19.90 -14.99
C ASP A 219 2.87 20.94 -15.36
N ARG A 220 2.62 21.71 -16.42
CA ARG A 220 3.50 22.79 -16.88
C ARG A 220 3.86 23.77 -15.78
N ARG A 221 3.00 23.97 -14.77
CA ARG A 221 3.26 24.84 -13.61
C ARG A 221 4.33 24.32 -12.67
N MET A 222 4.61 23.01 -12.70
CA MET A 222 5.66 22.39 -11.90
C MET A 222 7.05 22.60 -12.52
N ILE A 223 7.12 22.78 -13.84
CA ILE A 223 8.38 22.93 -14.58
C ILE A 223 8.96 24.32 -14.32
N ILE A 224 10.17 24.36 -13.75
CA ILE A 224 10.95 25.58 -13.53
C ILE A 224 11.70 25.95 -14.82
N SER A 225 12.38 24.98 -15.43
CA SER A 225 13.10 25.17 -16.69
C SER A 225 13.30 23.84 -17.39
N ASP A 226 13.43 23.88 -18.71
CA ASP A 226 13.73 22.71 -19.54
C ASP A 226 14.76 23.15 -20.58
N THR A 227 16.02 22.78 -20.35
CA THR A 227 17.17 23.25 -21.12
C THR A 227 18.11 22.07 -21.39
N GLU A 228 19.20 22.30 -22.12
CA GLU A 228 20.26 21.29 -22.31
C GLU A 228 20.88 20.79 -20.99
N ALA A 229 20.71 21.53 -19.88
CA ALA A 229 21.13 21.09 -18.55
C ALA A 229 20.20 20.05 -17.92
N GLY A 230 19.05 19.77 -18.54
CA GLY A 230 18.05 18.81 -18.09
C GLY A 230 16.70 19.43 -17.72
N LEU A 231 15.73 18.56 -17.44
CA LEU A 231 14.38 18.94 -17.02
C LEU A 231 14.37 19.29 -15.53
N HIS A 232 13.95 20.51 -15.18
CA HIS A 232 13.95 21.03 -13.81
C HIS A 232 12.54 21.40 -13.38
N PHE A 233 12.07 20.86 -12.26
CA PHE A 233 10.71 21.06 -11.74
C PHE A 233 10.67 21.06 -10.22
N ARG A 234 9.53 21.47 -9.67
CA ARG A 234 9.23 21.38 -8.23
C ARG A 234 8.38 20.17 -7.91
N MET A 235 8.70 19.52 -6.79
CA MET A 235 7.97 18.37 -6.26
C MET A 235 7.90 18.48 -4.74
N TYR A 236 6.71 18.60 -4.16
CA TYR A 236 6.51 18.68 -2.69
C TYR A 236 7.44 19.69 -1.98
N GLY A 237 7.64 20.87 -2.59
CA GLY A 237 8.54 21.90 -2.07
C GLY A 237 10.02 21.74 -2.45
N TYR A 238 10.43 20.59 -2.96
CA TYR A 238 11.80 20.31 -3.40
C TYR A 238 12.06 20.71 -4.85
N SER A 239 13.32 21.09 -5.12
CA SER A 239 13.84 21.34 -6.46
C SER A 239 14.42 20.05 -7.05
N ILE A 240 13.84 19.52 -8.13
CA ILE A 240 14.25 18.27 -8.76
C ILE A 240 14.70 18.51 -10.19
N ARG A 241 15.88 18.01 -10.55
CA ARG A 241 16.43 18.04 -11.90
C ARG A 241 16.66 16.62 -12.41
N LEU A 242 16.32 16.36 -13.68
CA LEU A 242 16.64 15.12 -14.38
C LEU A 242 17.63 15.43 -15.50
N LYS A 243 18.76 14.73 -15.52
CA LYS A 243 19.83 14.93 -16.50
C LYS A 243 20.27 13.61 -17.10
N VAL A 244 20.41 13.54 -18.43
CA VAL A 244 20.99 12.36 -19.08
C VAL A 244 22.46 12.22 -18.67
N THR A 245 22.85 11.00 -18.27
CA THR A 245 24.21 10.68 -17.81
C THR A 245 24.69 9.39 -18.46
N SER A 246 26.01 9.14 -18.41
CA SER A 246 26.61 7.88 -18.86
C SER A 246 26.54 6.76 -17.82
N PHE A 247 25.90 6.99 -16.66
CA PHE A 247 25.86 5.99 -15.59
C PHE A 247 25.06 4.76 -16.03
N PRO A 248 25.56 3.53 -15.84
CA PRO A 248 24.95 2.33 -16.43
C PRO A 248 23.51 2.12 -15.95
N LYS A 249 22.60 1.85 -16.89
CA LYS A 249 21.18 1.59 -16.58
C LYS A 249 20.97 0.31 -15.75
N ASP A 250 21.86 -0.66 -15.88
CA ASP A 250 21.84 -1.97 -15.24
C ASP A 250 22.68 -1.98 -13.95
N ILE A 251 23.13 -0.82 -13.46
CA ILE A 251 24.05 -0.72 -12.34
C ILE A 251 23.53 -1.37 -11.05
N ALA A 252 22.23 -1.24 -10.76
CA ALA A 252 21.62 -1.85 -9.59
C ALA A 252 21.73 -3.38 -9.63
N VAL A 253 21.46 -3.99 -10.79
CA VAL A 253 21.61 -5.43 -11.03
C VAL A 253 23.07 -5.83 -10.90
N ARG A 254 23.98 -5.06 -11.52
CA ARG A 254 25.42 -5.37 -11.47
C ARG A 254 25.96 -5.36 -10.05
N LEU A 255 25.53 -4.39 -9.23
CA LEU A 255 25.90 -4.25 -7.81
C LEU A 255 25.25 -5.30 -6.90
N ASN A 256 24.38 -6.18 -7.44
CA ASN A 256 23.55 -7.07 -6.63
C ASN A 256 22.74 -6.29 -5.58
N LEU A 257 22.26 -5.10 -5.96
CA LEU A 257 21.31 -4.41 -5.10
C LEU A 257 20.05 -5.26 -5.05
N PRO A 258 19.46 -5.46 -3.85
CA PRO A 258 18.09 -5.93 -3.78
C PRO A 258 17.33 -4.97 -4.68
N HIS A 259 16.64 -5.52 -5.67
CA HIS A 259 15.74 -4.72 -6.45
C HIS A 259 14.91 -3.97 -5.43
N ALA A 260 15.01 -2.63 -5.46
CA ALA A 260 13.96 -1.83 -4.91
C ALA A 260 12.69 -2.44 -5.43
N ALA A 261 11.90 -2.94 -4.51
CA ALA A 261 10.89 -3.91 -4.79
C ALA A 261 10.03 -3.46 -6.00
N GLU A 262 10.24 -4.00 -7.21
CA GLU A 262 9.12 -4.23 -8.15
C GLU A 262 8.11 -5.16 -7.46
N GLY A 263 7.62 -4.78 -6.28
CA GLY A 263 7.62 -5.72 -5.17
C GLY A 263 8.95 -6.52 -5.07
N GLU A 264 9.05 -7.44 -4.14
CA GLU A 264 9.31 -8.73 -4.72
C GLU A 264 8.20 -8.90 -5.80
N GLU A 265 8.49 -9.41 -7.00
CA GLU A 265 7.66 -10.55 -7.35
C GLU A 265 7.90 -11.53 -6.18
N VAL A 266 7.17 -11.34 -5.07
CA VAL A 266 6.32 -12.38 -4.55
C VAL A 266 5.73 -12.80 -5.85
N ASN A 267 6.27 -13.85 -6.48
CA ASN A 267 5.82 -14.39 -7.74
C ASN A 267 4.33 -14.14 -7.71
N SER A 268 3.82 -13.11 -8.40
CA SER A 268 2.53 -12.57 -7.98
C SER A 268 1.64 -13.68 -8.46
N VAL A 269 1.27 -14.59 -7.54
CA VAL A 269 0.66 -15.84 -7.97
C VAL A 269 -0.67 -15.50 -8.64
N ILE A 270 -1.13 -14.28 -8.35
CA ILE A 270 -2.22 -13.49 -8.87
C ILE A 270 -1.62 -12.26 -9.57
N GLY A 271 -1.50 -12.28 -10.90
CA GLY A 271 -1.06 -11.13 -11.69
C GLY A 271 -2.20 -10.15 -12.00
N ASP A 272 -1.90 -9.07 -12.73
CA ASP A 272 -2.89 -8.07 -13.16
C ASP A 272 -4.02 -8.67 -14.02
N GLU A 273 -3.79 -9.81 -14.66
CA GLU A 273 -4.82 -10.57 -15.36
C GLU A 273 -5.97 -10.99 -14.44
N PHE A 274 -5.75 -11.20 -13.13
CA PHE A 274 -6.81 -11.58 -12.20
C PHE A 274 -7.83 -10.47 -11.98
N LEU A 275 -7.43 -9.20 -12.10
CA LEU A 275 -8.37 -8.09 -12.01
C LEU A 275 -9.28 -8.05 -13.24
N GLU A 276 -8.71 -8.22 -14.43
CA GLU A 276 -9.48 -8.28 -15.69
C GLU A 276 -10.39 -9.52 -15.75
N GLU A 277 -9.84 -10.67 -15.39
CA GLU A 277 -10.56 -11.94 -15.29
C GLU A 277 -11.66 -11.87 -14.22
N GLY A 278 -11.38 -11.25 -13.08
CA GLY A 278 -12.33 -11.03 -12.00
C GLY A 278 -13.49 -10.13 -12.42
N LEU A 279 -13.22 -9.01 -13.12
CA LEU A 279 -14.26 -8.14 -13.68
C LEU A 279 -15.09 -8.86 -14.75
N THR A 280 -14.44 -9.65 -15.61
CA THR A 280 -15.11 -10.43 -16.65
C THR A 280 -16.02 -11.49 -16.04
N ALA A 281 -15.52 -12.25 -15.06
CA ALA A 281 -16.29 -13.28 -14.35
C ALA A 281 -17.39 -12.69 -13.48
N LEU A 282 -17.17 -11.53 -12.86
CA LEU A 282 -18.20 -10.83 -12.08
C LEU A 282 -19.34 -10.37 -12.98
N SER A 283 -19.01 -9.82 -14.15
CA SER A 283 -19.99 -9.43 -15.17
C SER A 283 -20.75 -10.64 -15.72
N ARG A 284 -20.05 -11.66 -16.22
CA ARG A 284 -20.69 -12.84 -16.83
C ARG A 284 -21.48 -13.67 -15.82
N GLY A 285 -20.96 -13.85 -14.61
CA GLY A 285 -21.71 -14.44 -13.50
C GLY A 285 -22.95 -13.62 -13.17
N GLY A 286 -22.79 -12.29 -13.10
CA GLY A 286 -23.90 -11.35 -12.92
C GLY A 286 -24.99 -11.42 -14.00
N GLU A 287 -24.64 -11.77 -15.24
CA GLU A 287 -25.64 -12.02 -16.30
C GLU A 287 -26.45 -13.30 -16.08
N VAL A 288 -25.90 -14.29 -15.37
CA VAL A 288 -26.61 -15.51 -14.97
C VAL A 288 -27.49 -15.26 -13.75
N GLY A 289 -26.96 -14.56 -12.74
CA GLY A 289 -27.66 -14.15 -11.54
C GLY A 289 -26.70 -13.61 -10.48
N TRP A 290 -27.22 -12.88 -9.49
CA TRP A 290 -26.37 -12.19 -8.52
C TRP A 290 -25.46 -13.13 -7.71
N PHE A 291 -25.94 -14.34 -7.39
CA PHE A 291 -25.17 -15.33 -6.62
C PHE A 291 -23.93 -15.79 -7.37
N GLU A 292 -24.02 -15.94 -8.69
CA GLU A 292 -22.90 -16.41 -9.51
C GLU A 292 -21.79 -15.36 -9.65
N GLY A 293 -22.10 -14.08 -9.44
CA GLY A 293 -21.10 -13.02 -9.35
C GLY A 293 -20.09 -13.19 -8.22
N HIS A 294 -20.35 -14.07 -7.24
CA HIS A 294 -19.43 -14.35 -6.15
C HIS A 294 -18.07 -14.86 -6.61
N VAL A 295 -18.03 -15.61 -7.72
CA VAL A 295 -16.78 -16.16 -8.27
C VAL A 295 -15.87 -15.05 -8.77
N GLY A 296 -16.42 -14.10 -9.54
CA GLY A 296 -15.67 -12.91 -9.96
C GLY A 296 -15.30 -12.01 -8.78
N GLY A 297 -16.21 -11.86 -7.80
CA GLY A 297 -15.93 -11.15 -6.56
C GLY A 297 -14.78 -11.75 -5.76
N ALA A 298 -14.64 -13.08 -5.71
CA ALA A 298 -13.53 -13.75 -5.07
C ALA A 298 -12.20 -13.53 -5.80
N TYR A 299 -12.20 -13.48 -7.14
CA TYR A 299 -11.02 -13.11 -7.92
C TYR A 299 -10.55 -11.68 -7.63
N LEU A 300 -11.48 -10.73 -7.61
CA LEU A 300 -11.17 -9.34 -7.26
C LEU A 300 -10.69 -9.22 -5.81
N ALA A 301 -11.33 -9.93 -4.88
CA ALA A 301 -10.90 -9.98 -3.49
C ALA A 301 -9.48 -10.56 -3.36
N ALA A 302 -9.15 -11.62 -4.12
CA ALA A 302 -7.82 -12.21 -4.12
C ALA A 302 -6.75 -11.24 -4.66
N TYR A 303 -7.05 -10.55 -5.76
CA TYR A 303 -6.18 -9.52 -6.33
C TYR A 303 -5.89 -8.41 -5.32
N TYR A 304 -6.93 -7.83 -4.73
CA TYR A 304 -6.74 -6.76 -3.75
C TYR A 304 -6.15 -7.26 -2.43
N MET A 305 -6.45 -8.48 -2.01
CA MET A 305 -5.89 -9.08 -0.81
C MET A 305 -4.37 -9.22 -0.91
N GLN A 306 -3.84 -9.69 -2.04
CA GLN A 306 -2.39 -9.71 -2.29
C GLN A 306 -1.80 -8.30 -2.44
N LYS A 307 -2.53 -7.37 -3.08
CA LYS A 307 -2.04 -6.01 -3.36
C LYS A 307 -1.98 -5.11 -2.12
N GLU A 308 -2.86 -5.33 -1.15
CA GLU A 308 -3.11 -4.41 -0.03
C GLU A 308 -2.63 -4.92 1.33
N HIS A 309 -2.29 -6.22 1.43
CA HIS A 309 -1.86 -6.85 2.67
C HIS A 309 -0.57 -7.62 2.46
N ASP A 310 0.34 -7.52 3.44
CA ASP A 310 1.57 -8.30 3.48
C ASP A 310 1.24 -9.73 3.94
N LEU A 311 1.28 -10.69 3.01
CA LEU A 311 0.83 -12.06 3.22
C LEU A 311 1.99 -13.06 3.03
N PRO A 312 2.07 -14.12 3.87
CA PRO A 312 3.06 -15.17 3.68
C PRO A 312 2.95 -15.85 2.30
N GLN A 313 4.07 -16.29 1.74
CA GLN A 313 4.11 -16.91 0.41
C GLN A 313 3.18 -18.12 0.28
N GLU A 314 3.05 -18.95 1.32
CA GLU A 314 2.15 -20.10 1.36
C GLU A 314 0.68 -19.69 1.27
N VAL A 315 0.31 -18.57 1.89
CA VAL A 315 -1.04 -17.99 1.81
C VAL A 315 -1.32 -17.56 0.38
N LEU A 316 -0.37 -16.90 -0.27
CA LEU A 316 -0.51 -16.40 -1.65
C LEU A 316 -0.62 -17.55 -2.66
N GLN A 317 0.16 -18.61 -2.48
CA GLN A 317 0.05 -19.83 -3.28
C GLN A 317 -1.31 -20.51 -3.12
N GLY A 318 -1.79 -20.64 -1.88
CA GLY A 318 -3.09 -21.23 -1.57
C GLY A 318 -4.26 -20.37 -2.08
N LEU A 319 -4.17 -19.05 -1.95
CA LEU A 319 -5.14 -18.09 -2.48
C LEU A 319 -5.28 -18.24 -4.01
N ALA A 320 -4.16 -18.24 -4.74
CA ALA A 320 -4.18 -18.45 -6.18
C ALA A 320 -4.63 -19.87 -6.59
N ALA A 321 -4.32 -20.89 -5.80
CA ALA A 321 -4.81 -22.25 -6.03
C ALA A 321 -6.34 -22.33 -5.90
N ASN A 322 -6.92 -21.63 -4.91
CA ASN A 322 -8.36 -21.53 -4.74
C ASN A 322 -9.01 -20.77 -5.90
N CYS A 323 -8.44 -19.66 -6.36
CA CYS A 323 -8.92 -18.99 -7.57
C CYS A 323 -8.91 -19.92 -8.80
N ARG A 324 -7.81 -20.63 -9.05
CA ARG A 324 -7.75 -21.62 -10.16
C ARG A 324 -8.79 -22.71 -10.03
N HIS A 325 -9.04 -23.19 -8.80
CA HIS A 325 -10.10 -24.16 -8.52
C HIS A 325 -11.48 -23.62 -8.88
N LEU A 326 -11.83 -22.41 -8.42
CA LEU A 326 -13.09 -21.75 -8.77
C LEU A 326 -13.22 -21.57 -10.29
N ARG A 327 -12.17 -21.10 -10.98
CA ARG A 327 -12.19 -20.94 -12.44
C ARG A 327 -12.42 -22.25 -13.18
N SER A 328 -11.83 -23.36 -12.74
CA SER A 328 -12.00 -24.67 -13.39
C SER A 328 -13.46 -25.16 -13.42
N ARG A 329 -14.31 -24.65 -12.52
CA ARG A 329 -15.74 -24.98 -12.45
C ARG A 329 -16.62 -24.00 -13.24
N HIS A 330 -16.07 -22.86 -13.64
CA HIS A 330 -16.79 -21.72 -14.21
C HIS A 330 -16.07 -21.14 -15.45
N GLU A 331 -15.37 -21.98 -16.22
CA GLU A 331 -14.47 -21.54 -17.30
C GLU A 331 -15.12 -20.56 -18.29
N ASP A 332 -16.42 -20.73 -18.58
CA ASP A 332 -17.18 -19.87 -19.48
C ASP A 332 -17.27 -18.41 -19.00
N TRP A 333 -17.25 -18.16 -17.69
CA TRP A 333 -17.33 -16.82 -17.11
C TRP A 333 -16.00 -16.06 -17.20
N PHE A 334 -14.90 -16.75 -17.45
CA PHE A 334 -13.58 -16.14 -17.60
C PHE A 334 -13.23 -15.86 -19.07
N LYS A 335 -14.14 -16.13 -20.01
CA LYS A 335 -13.92 -15.86 -21.44
C LYS A 335 -13.98 -14.34 -21.69
N PRO A 336 -12.91 -13.73 -22.24
CA PRO A 336 -12.92 -12.31 -22.57
C PRO A 336 -14.14 -11.93 -23.42
N TYR A 337 -14.67 -10.73 -23.21
CA TYR A 337 -15.65 -10.16 -24.12
C TYR A 337 -14.98 -9.80 -25.46
N PRO A 338 -15.73 -9.71 -26.58
CA PRO A 338 -15.21 -9.10 -27.80
C PRO A 338 -14.64 -7.70 -27.50
N PRO A 339 -13.61 -7.25 -28.24
CA PRO A 339 -13.04 -5.92 -28.03
C PRO A 339 -14.12 -4.83 -28.17
N GLU A 340 -14.29 -4.06 -27.09
CA GLU A 340 -15.21 -2.93 -27.00
C GLU A 340 -14.43 -1.68 -26.61
N THR A 341 -14.91 -0.50 -27.02
CA THR A 341 -14.31 0.77 -26.61
C THR A 341 -14.78 1.14 -25.22
N ALA A 342 -13.85 1.53 -24.35
CA ALA A 342 -14.17 2.04 -23.02
C ALA A 342 -15.00 3.33 -23.11
N GLN A 343 -16.03 3.43 -22.26
CA GLN A 343 -16.96 4.56 -22.17
C GLN A 343 -16.92 5.10 -20.74
N PRO A 344 -16.16 6.18 -20.47
CA PRO A 344 -16.00 6.75 -19.13
C PRO A 344 -17.32 7.09 -18.42
N GLU A 345 -18.36 7.46 -19.16
CA GLU A 345 -19.71 7.75 -18.67
C GLU A 345 -20.40 6.55 -17.99
N LEU A 346 -19.95 5.31 -18.27
CA LEU A 346 -20.50 4.13 -17.61
C LEU A 346 -20.15 4.04 -16.13
N MET A 347 -19.12 4.77 -15.68
CA MET A 347 -18.79 4.89 -14.25
C MET A 347 -19.94 5.51 -13.47
N GLU A 348 -20.57 6.56 -14.01
CA GLU A 348 -21.72 7.22 -13.36
C GLU A 348 -22.91 6.26 -13.24
N ARG A 349 -23.16 5.46 -14.28
CA ARG A 349 -24.23 4.43 -14.25
C ARG A 349 -24.01 3.37 -13.18
N LEU A 350 -22.77 2.94 -12.94
CA LEU A 350 -22.46 2.00 -11.86
C LEU A 350 -22.76 2.59 -10.49
N ILE A 351 -22.40 3.86 -10.28
CA ILE A 351 -22.66 4.58 -9.04
C ILE A 351 -24.17 4.73 -8.81
N GLU A 352 -24.92 5.07 -9.85
CA GLU A 352 -26.39 5.12 -9.79
C GLU A 352 -26.99 3.75 -9.48
N GLY A 353 -26.46 2.67 -10.06
CA GLY A 353 -26.89 1.30 -9.83
C GLY A 353 -26.69 0.78 -8.40
N LEU A 354 -25.77 1.39 -7.63
CA LEU A 354 -25.60 1.08 -6.21
C LEU A 354 -26.74 1.62 -5.34
N LEU A 355 -27.42 2.69 -5.76
CA LEU A 355 -28.35 3.42 -4.91
C LEU A 355 -29.52 2.56 -4.37
N PRO A 356 -30.18 1.69 -5.16
CA PRO A 356 -31.23 0.81 -4.63
C PRO A 356 -30.72 -0.12 -3.53
N ASN A 357 -29.49 -0.65 -3.68
CA ASN A 357 -28.86 -1.57 -2.74
C ASN A 357 -28.36 -0.86 -1.45
N LEU A 358 -27.95 0.40 -1.57
CA LEU A 358 -27.59 1.24 -0.42
C LEU A 358 -28.81 1.72 0.36
N THR A 359 -29.96 1.83 -0.33
CA THR A 359 -31.19 2.36 0.27
C THR A 359 -32.16 1.28 0.69
N ASN A 360 -31.98 0.00 0.33
CA ASN A 360 -32.81 -1.10 0.83
C ASN A 360 -31.93 -2.32 1.14
N LEU A 361 -32.11 -2.92 2.32
CA LEU A 361 -31.43 -4.17 2.62
C LEU A 361 -32.11 -5.29 1.82
N SER A 362 -31.36 -5.88 0.90
CA SER A 362 -31.75 -7.06 0.12
C SER A 362 -30.57 -8.01 0.08
N THR A 363 -30.86 -9.31 0.00
CA THR A 363 -29.83 -10.38 -0.10
C THR A 363 -28.63 -10.13 0.82
N SER A 364 -28.82 -9.69 2.06
CA SER A 364 -27.72 -9.43 3.01
C SER A 364 -26.65 -8.41 2.56
N GLY A 365 -26.94 -7.56 1.59
CA GLY A 365 -26.04 -6.51 1.09
C GLY A 365 -25.13 -6.93 -0.07
N HIS A 366 -25.39 -8.03 -0.77
CA HIS A 366 -24.54 -8.49 -1.89
C HIS A 366 -24.38 -7.45 -3.00
N GLY A 367 -25.45 -6.75 -3.36
CA GLY A 367 -25.38 -5.71 -4.40
C GLY A 367 -24.42 -4.57 -4.02
N VAL A 368 -24.36 -4.20 -2.75
CA VAL A 368 -23.37 -3.22 -2.25
C VAL A 368 -21.97 -3.84 -2.29
N THR A 369 -21.79 -5.03 -1.71
CA THR A 369 -20.48 -5.67 -1.58
C THR A 369 -19.80 -5.93 -2.93
N LEU A 370 -20.52 -6.56 -3.86
CA LEU A 370 -19.99 -6.90 -5.18
C LEU A 370 -19.91 -5.66 -6.09
N GLY A 371 -20.89 -4.76 -5.99
CA GLY A 371 -20.89 -3.50 -6.76
C GLY A 371 -19.75 -2.56 -6.38
N VAL A 372 -19.43 -2.42 -5.08
CA VAL A 372 -18.29 -1.61 -4.64
C VAL A 372 -16.96 -2.23 -5.06
N LEU A 373 -16.85 -3.56 -5.03
CA LEU A 373 -15.63 -4.24 -5.48
C LEU A 373 -15.41 -4.06 -6.99
N ALA A 374 -16.49 -4.13 -7.79
CA ALA A 374 -16.47 -3.77 -9.21
C ALA A 374 -16.08 -2.30 -9.43
N LEU A 375 -16.68 -1.38 -8.67
CA LEU A 375 -16.39 0.05 -8.74
C LEU A 375 -14.90 0.34 -8.49
N LYS A 376 -14.33 -0.30 -7.46
CA LYS A 376 -12.90 -0.22 -7.14
C LYS A 376 -12.04 -0.71 -8.32
N ALA A 377 -12.35 -1.90 -8.85
CA ALA A 377 -11.63 -2.49 -9.97
C ALA A 377 -11.70 -1.66 -11.27
N LEU A 378 -12.87 -1.10 -11.60
CA LEU A 378 -13.04 -0.27 -12.80
C LEU A 378 -12.42 1.12 -12.68
N ARG A 379 -12.15 1.60 -11.45
CA ARG A 379 -11.32 2.79 -11.24
C ARG A 379 -9.84 2.52 -11.48
N ASP A 380 -9.37 1.34 -11.11
CA ASP A 380 -7.98 0.90 -11.38
C ASP A 380 -7.76 0.58 -12.87
N ARG A 381 -8.77 0.03 -13.56
CA ARG A 381 -8.77 -0.27 -15.00
C ARG A 381 -9.89 0.46 -15.76
N PRO A 382 -9.77 1.78 -15.96
CA PRO A 382 -10.78 2.55 -16.71
C PRO A 382 -10.90 2.11 -18.18
N ASP A 383 -9.90 1.43 -18.73
CA ASP A 383 -9.94 0.80 -20.04
C ASP A 383 -10.94 -0.38 -20.12
N LEU A 384 -11.33 -0.96 -18.97
CA LEU A 384 -12.34 -2.02 -18.88
C LEU A 384 -13.76 -1.50 -18.60
N LEU A 385 -13.98 -0.17 -18.63
CA LEU A 385 -15.32 0.44 -18.61
C LEU A 385 -16.05 0.22 -19.94
N THR A 386 -16.32 -1.04 -20.28
CA THR A 386 -16.97 -1.43 -21.52
C THR A 386 -18.47 -1.71 -21.30
N PRO A 387 -19.31 -1.52 -22.34
CA PRO A 387 -20.74 -1.80 -22.23
C PRO A 387 -21.06 -3.21 -21.72
N SER A 388 -20.32 -4.23 -22.15
CA SER A 388 -20.58 -5.60 -21.74
C SER A 388 -20.24 -5.87 -20.28
N ILE A 389 -19.09 -5.39 -19.78
CA ILE A 389 -18.70 -5.54 -18.36
C ILE A 389 -19.70 -4.81 -17.45
N VAL A 390 -20.01 -3.56 -17.79
CA VAL A 390 -20.90 -2.74 -16.95
C VAL A 390 -22.34 -3.26 -16.97
N ARG A 391 -22.82 -3.80 -18.10
CA ARG A 391 -24.15 -4.42 -18.18
C ARG A 391 -24.29 -5.59 -17.21
N GLY A 392 -23.32 -6.51 -17.16
CA GLY A 392 -23.39 -7.66 -16.26
C GLY A 392 -23.34 -7.27 -14.79
N ILE A 393 -22.52 -6.28 -14.43
CA ILE A 393 -22.44 -5.76 -13.06
C ILE A 393 -23.73 -5.03 -12.66
N LEU A 394 -24.32 -4.23 -13.55
CA LEU A 394 -25.61 -3.57 -13.29
C LEU A 394 -26.73 -4.60 -13.10
N LYS A 395 -26.78 -5.63 -13.96
CA LYS A 395 -27.75 -6.71 -13.82
C LYS A 395 -27.59 -7.46 -12.49
N LEU A 396 -26.35 -7.74 -12.08
CA LEU A 396 -26.06 -8.32 -10.77
C LEU A 396 -26.64 -7.48 -9.62
N MET A 397 -26.42 -6.17 -9.66
CA MET A 397 -26.91 -5.27 -8.62
C MET A 397 -28.44 -5.15 -8.64
N GLU A 398 -29.06 -5.19 -9.81
CA GLU A 398 -30.51 -5.20 -9.99
C GLU A 398 -31.12 -6.50 -9.42
N ASP A 399 -30.59 -7.65 -9.80
CA ASP A 399 -31.05 -8.96 -9.32
C ASP A 399 -30.85 -9.09 -7.79
N ALA A 400 -29.69 -8.68 -7.26
CA ALA A 400 -29.43 -8.66 -5.82
C ALA A 400 -30.38 -7.72 -5.05
N GLY A 401 -30.83 -6.65 -5.71
CA GLY A 401 -31.79 -5.69 -5.19
C GLY A 401 -33.24 -6.20 -5.18
N GLY A 402 -33.60 -7.04 -6.15
CA GLY A 402 -34.97 -7.50 -6.38
C GLY A 402 -35.29 -8.91 -5.89
N GLU A 403 -34.30 -9.79 -5.72
CA GLU A 403 -34.51 -11.15 -5.23
C GLU A 403 -34.54 -11.20 -3.70
N HIS A 404 -35.62 -11.70 -3.12
CA HIS A 404 -35.74 -11.85 -1.68
C HIS A 404 -36.04 -13.29 -1.27
N LYS A 405 -35.07 -13.94 -0.62
CA LYS A 405 -35.36 -15.10 0.23
C LYS A 405 -35.94 -14.58 1.54
N LEU A 406 -37.28 -14.47 1.62
CA LEU A 406 -37.98 -13.74 2.69
C LEU A 406 -37.70 -14.32 4.10
N ALA A 407 -37.83 -15.64 4.25
CA ALA A 407 -37.56 -16.36 5.50
C ALA A 407 -36.05 -16.69 5.62
N ARG A 408 -35.24 -15.66 5.87
CA ARG A 408 -33.77 -15.78 5.95
C ARG A 408 -33.22 -15.75 7.37
N TYR A 409 -33.86 -14.97 8.24
CA TYR A 409 -33.40 -14.74 9.61
C TYR A 409 -34.33 -15.44 10.60
N TYR A 410 -33.76 -15.89 11.71
CA TYR A 410 -34.51 -16.61 12.72
C TYR A 410 -35.66 -15.76 13.27
N GLY A 411 -36.87 -16.33 13.23
CA GLY A 411 -38.08 -15.66 13.72
C GLY A 411 -38.59 -14.50 12.86
N ILE A 412 -38.09 -14.33 11.63
CA ILE A 412 -38.52 -13.28 10.69
C ILE A 412 -38.98 -13.91 9.38
N ASP A 413 -40.29 -13.80 9.11
CA ASP A 413 -40.90 -14.33 7.87
C ASP A 413 -40.56 -13.48 6.65
N ASP A 414 -40.50 -12.15 6.82
CA ASP A 414 -40.18 -11.19 5.77
C ASP A 414 -39.42 -9.98 6.36
N TYR A 415 -38.09 -10.00 6.20
CA TYR A 415 -37.24 -8.92 6.70
C TYR A 415 -37.38 -7.62 5.89
N THR A 416 -37.95 -7.66 4.68
CA THR A 416 -38.09 -6.49 3.80
C THR A 416 -39.15 -5.51 4.31
N GLN A 417 -40.09 -5.99 5.13
CA GLN A 417 -41.12 -5.16 5.77
C GLN A 417 -40.60 -4.41 7.01
N LEU A 418 -39.39 -4.73 7.48
CA LEU A 418 -38.84 -4.09 8.66
C LEU A 418 -38.38 -2.66 8.32
N ASN A 419 -38.97 -1.69 9.01
CA ASN A 419 -38.52 -0.30 8.89
C ASN A 419 -37.16 -0.09 9.56
N ARG A 420 -36.43 0.95 9.15
CA ARG A 420 -35.15 1.35 9.76
C ARG A 420 -35.33 2.46 10.80
N SER A 421 -36.42 2.40 11.57
CA SER A 421 -36.67 3.42 12.59
C SER A 421 -35.60 3.35 13.69
N GLU A 422 -35.23 4.50 14.24
CA GLU A 422 -34.26 4.58 15.34
C GLU A 422 -34.75 3.82 16.59
N ASN A 423 -36.06 3.66 16.76
CA ASN A 423 -36.61 2.82 17.83
C ASN A 423 -36.31 1.33 17.60
N LEU A 424 -36.37 0.83 16.35
CA LEU A 424 -36.01 -0.55 16.06
C LEU A 424 -34.50 -0.75 16.21
N LEU A 425 -33.69 0.22 15.78
CA LEU A 425 -32.22 0.10 15.74
C LEU A 425 -31.52 0.70 16.98
N SER A 426 -32.24 0.91 18.08
CA SER A 426 -31.70 1.61 19.26
C SER A 426 -30.53 0.88 19.93
N ASP A 427 -30.47 -0.44 19.80
CA ASP A 427 -29.40 -1.32 20.30
C ASP A 427 -28.17 -1.36 19.38
N ILE A 428 -28.23 -0.71 18.22
CA ILE A 428 -27.15 -0.54 17.26
C ILE A 428 -27.15 0.93 16.82
N PRO A 429 -26.61 1.86 17.64
CA PRO A 429 -26.64 3.28 17.31
C PRO A 429 -25.86 3.58 16.02
N PRO A 430 -26.08 4.73 15.37
CA PRO A 430 -25.30 5.15 14.20
C PRO A 430 -23.79 5.03 14.41
N TYR A 431 -23.06 4.68 13.35
CA TYR A 431 -21.59 4.61 13.40
C TYR A 431 -21.00 6.00 13.49
N ARG A 432 -19.96 6.16 14.32
CA ARG A 432 -19.27 7.45 14.47
C ARG A 432 -18.32 7.73 13.31
N ASP A 433 -17.58 6.71 12.88
CA ASP A 433 -16.56 6.73 11.85
C ASP A 433 -16.30 5.29 11.34
N ALA A 434 -15.38 5.15 10.39
CA ALA A 434 -14.98 3.85 9.84
C ALA A 434 -14.41 2.89 10.90
N SER A 435 -13.71 3.40 11.92
CA SER A 435 -13.19 2.57 13.02
C SER A 435 -14.32 1.99 13.87
N ASP A 436 -15.32 2.80 14.21
CA ASP A 436 -16.50 2.37 14.94
C ASP A 436 -17.33 1.35 14.15
N LEU A 437 -17.46 1.52 12.82
CA LEU A 437 -18.10 0.53 11.94
C LEU A 437 -17.33 -0.80 11.93
N ALA A 438 -16.02 -0.76 11.67
CA ALA A 438 -15.17 -1.96 11.60
C ALA A 438 -15.18 -2.75 12.92
N VAL A 439 -14.98 -2.05 14.04
CA VAL A 439 -15.01 -2.62 15.39
C VAL A 439 -16.33 -3.32 15.67
N ARG A 440 -17.45 -2.68 15.34
CA ARG A 440 -18.78 -3.24 15.61
C ARG A 440 -19.10 -4.43 14.71
N ALA A 441 -18.75 -4.37 13.42
CA ALA A 441 -18.94 -5.49 12.51
C ALA A 441 -18.16 -6.74 12.97
N LEU A 442 -16.89 -6.57 13.35
CA LEU A 442 -16.06 -7.68 13.84
C LEU A 442 -16.47 -8.16 15.25
N SER A 443 -17.05 -7.31 16.09
CA SER A 443 -17.54 -7.72 17.42
C SER A 443 -18.72 -8.68 17.36
N GLU A 444 -19.50 -8.71 16.26
CA GLU A 444 -20.58 -9.70 16.10
C GLU A 444 -20.03 -11.14 15.97
N LEU A 445 -18.72 -11.31 15.73
CA LEU A 445 -18.04 -12.60 15.62
C LEU A 445 -17.60 -13.18 16.98
N GLU A 446 -17.94 -12.52 18.09
CA GLU A 446 -17.76 -13.08 19.42
C GLU A 446 -18.51 -14.40 19.61
N LEU A 447 -19.66 -14.55 18.95
CA LEU A 447 -20.45 -15.78 18.90
C LEU A 447 -20.78 -16.16 17.46
N VAL A 448 -20.13 -17.21 16.96
CA VAL A 448 -20.40 -17.80 15.64
C VAL A 448 -21.13 -19.12 15.82
N LEU A 449 -22.29 -19.28 15.17
CA LEU A 449 -23.04 -20.53 15.11
C LEU A 449 -22.98 -21.09 13.69
N PRO A 450 -22.85 -22.42 13.51
CA PRO A 450 -22.94 -23.01 12.19
C PRO A 450 -24.35 -22.88 11.62
N ASP A 451 -24.44 -22.73 10.29
CA ASP A 451 -25.69 -22.83 9.55
C ASP A 451 -26.35 -24.18 9.82
N GLN A 452 -27.62 -24.17 10.20
CA GLN A 452 -28.29 -25.37 10.68
C GLN A 452 -29.82 -25.29 10.59
N HIS A 453 -30.46 -26.46 10.70
CA HIS A 453 -31.91 -26.53 10.85
C HIS A 453 -32.31 -26.27 12.31
N VAL A 454 -33.31 -25.42 12.50
CA VAL A 454 -33.99 -25.21 13.78
C VAL A 454 -35.48 -25.39 13.54
N GLU A 455 -36.10 -26.31 14.28
CA GLU A 455 -37.54 -26.58 14.20
C GLU A 455 -38.07 -26.92 12.78
N GLY A 456 -37.20 -27.48 11.93
CA GLY A 456 -37.55 -27.88 10.56
C GLY A 456 -37.18 -26.86 9.47
N GLU A 457 -36.78 -25.65 9.85
CA GLU A 457 -36.37 -24.58 8.92
C GLU A 457 -34.85 -24.38 8.94
N PHE A 458 -34.25 -24.09 7.79
CA PHE A 458 -32.80 -23.89 7.65
C PHE A 458 -32.42 -22.41 7.76
N TYR A 459 -31.46 -22.09 8.65
CA TYR A 459 -31.00 -20.73 8.89
C TYR A 459 -29.50 -20.57 8.62
N PHE A 460 -29.12 -19.43 8.04
CA PHE A 460 -27.76 -19.08 7.64
C PHE A 460 -27.01 -18.29 8.73
N PHE A 461 -26.90 -18.82 9.94
CA PHE A 461 -26.29 -18.07 11.06
C PHE A 461 -24.85 -17.58 10.78
N ALA A 462 -23.98 -18.45 10.28
CA ALA A 462 -22.61 -18.09 9.92
C ALA A 462 -22.58 -17.25 8.64
N GLY A 463 -23.33 -17.67 7.61
CA GLY A 463 -23.40 -16.94 6.34
C GLY A 463 -23.83 -15.48 6.51
N GLU A 464 -24.79 -15.20 7.39
CA GLU A 464 -25.22 -13.83 7.65
C GLU A 464 -24.15 -12.97 8.37
N LEU A 465 -23.29 -13.58 9.19
CA LEU A 465 -22.17 -12.90 9.82
C LEU A 465 -21.07 -12.58 8.80
N GLU A 466 -20.80 -13.47 7.84
CA GLU A 466 -19.89 -13.22 6.72
C GLU A 466 -20.33 -12.00 5.90
N HIS A 467 -21.64 -11.88 5.66
CA HIS A 467 -22.23 -10.74 4.97
C HIS A 467 -22.12 -9.44 5.77
N GLY A 468 -22.25 -9.50 7.11
CA GLY A 468 -21.97 -8.35 7.97
C GLY A 468 -20.55 -7.81 7.79
N VAL A 469 -19.55 -8.69 7.83
CA VAL A 469 -18.14 -8.32 7.65
C VAL A 469 -17.88 -7.73 6.26
N THR A 470 -18.33 -8.41 5.20
CA THR A 470 -18.07 -7.98 3.82
C THR A 470 -18.84 -6.70 3.45
N HIS A 471 -20.04 -6.50 3.98
CA HIS A 471 -20.82 -5.27 3.79
C HIS A 471 -20.20 -4.09 4.53
N ALA A 472 -19.72 -4.27 5.78
CA ALA A 472 -18.98 -3.22 6.50
C ALA A 472 -17.75 -2.76 5.71
N HIS A 473 -16.98 -3.72 5.18
CA HIS A 473 -15.82 -3.42 4.35
C HIS A 473 -16.20 -2.63 3.09
N ALA A 474 -17.25 -3.05 2.40
CA ALA A 474 -17.74 -2.33 1.21
C ALA A 474 -18.15 -0.87 1.50
N LEU A 475 -18.78 -0.60 2.65
CA LEU A 475 -19.13 0.78 3.03
C LEU A 475 -17.89 1.64 3.32
N ILE A 476 -16.89 1.09 4.01
CA ILE A 476 -15.62 1.79 4.26
C ILE A 476 -14.88 2.03 2.94
N GLU A 477 -14.82 1.05 2.04
CA GLU A 477 -14.20 1.21 0.73
C GLU A 477 -14.92 2.26 -0.11
N LEU A 478 -16.26 2.31 -0.08
CA LEU A 478 -17.03 3.33 -0.77
C LEU A 478 -16.71 4.75 -0.25
N GLU A 479 -16.50 4.91 1.05
CA GLU A 479 -16.00 6.16 1.66
C GLU A 479 -14.59 6.49 1.18
N ARG A 480 -13.65 5.53 1.19
CA ARG A 480 -12.27 5.72 0.69
C ARG A 480 -12.21 6.11 -0.78
N LEU A 481 -13.15 5.60 -1.58
CA LEU A 481 -13.29 5.97 -2.99
C LEU A 481 -13.88 7.38 -3.18
N GLY A 482 -14.20 8.11 -2.11
CA GLY A 482 -14.70 9.48 -2.15
C GLY A 482 -16.23 9.60 -2.19
N TYR A 483 -16.96 8.52 -1.90
CA TYR A 483 -18.42 8.47 -1.92
C TYR A 483 -19.01 8.37 -0.50
N ALA A 484 -18.53 9.20 0.43
CA ALA A 484 -18.92 9.19 1.84
C ALA A 484 -20.44 9.30 2.06
N GLU A 485 -21.14 10.12 1.29
CA GLU A 485 -22.60 10.26 1.39
C GLU A 485 -23.34 8.98 0.97
N LEU A 486 -22.84 8.27 -0.06
CA LEU A 486 -23.40 6.98 -0.46
C LEU A 486 -23.11 5.88 0.58
N ALA A 487 -21.90 5.85 1.13
CA ALA A 487 -21.56 4.95 2.23
C ALA A 487 -22.50 5.16 3.43
N LYS A 488 -22.78 6.42 3.78
CA LYS A 488 -23.69 6.79 4.87
C LYS A 488 -25.13 6.31 4.64
N LEU A 489 -25.62 6.30 3.39
CA LEU A 489 -26.94 5.73 3.07
C LEU A 489 -26.98 4.22 3.40
N GLY A 490 -25.92 3.49 3.03
CA GLY A 490 -25.81 2.04 3.27
C GLY A 490 -25.64 1.64 4.73
N GLN A 491 -25.14 2.53 5.60
CA GLN A 491 -24.95 2.24 7.02
C GLN A 491 -26.26 1.84 7.73
N GLY A 492 -27.41 2.38 7.33
CA GLY A 492 -28.71 1.97 7.86
C GLY A 492 -29.04 0.51 7.57
N ASN A 493 -28.68 0.02 6.38
CA ASN A 493 -28.86 -1.39 5.99
C ASN A 493 -27.92 -2.30 6.77
N HIS A 494 -26.65 -1.89 6.94
CA HIS A 494 -25.70 -2.65 7.74
C HIS A 494 -26.12 -2.73 9.22
N ARG A 495 -26.66 -1.65 9.81
CA ARG A 495 -27.24 -1.68 11.17
C ARG A 495 -28.39 -2.68 11.28
N LEU A 496 -29.30 -2.69 10.29
CA LEU A 496 -30.40 -3.66 10.25
C LEU A 496 -29.88 -5.10 10.11
N GLN A 497 -28.89 -5.34 9.24
CA GLN A 497 -28.24 -6.64 9.10
C GLN A 497 -27.68 -7.13 10.43
N MET A 498 -26.91 -6.30 11.16
CA MET A 498 -26.38 -6.67 12.46
C MET A 498 -27.50 -7.04 13.45
N LYS A 499 -28.61 -6.30 13.45
CA LYS A 499 -29.76 -6.61 14.31
C LYS A 499 -30.34 -7.98 13.99
N LEU A 500 -30.49 -8.28 12.69
CA LEU A 500 -31.01 -9.55 12.21
C LEU A 500 -30.06 -10.70 12.51
N ASN A 501 -28.75 -10.50 12.40
CA ASN A 501 -27.71 -11.49 12.73
C ASN A 501 -27.73 -11.92 14.20
N ARG A 502 -28.20 -11.05 15.10
CA ARG A 502 -28.34 -11.37 16.53
C ARG A 502 -29.50 -12.29 16.83
N LEU A 503 -30.48 -12.44 15.91
CA LEU A 503 -31.65 -13.28 16.10
C LEU A 503 -31.28 -14.76 16.03
N ARG A 504 -31.55 -15.49 17.11
CA ARG A 504 -31.27 -16.92 17.25
C ARG A 504 -32.09 -17.52 18.40
N PRO A 505 -32.28 -18.85 18.43
CA PRO A 505 -32.86 -19.53 19.59
C PRO A 505 -31.97 -19.39 20.82
N GLU A 506 -32.57 -19.15 21.99
CA GLU A 506 -31.84 -19.02 23.25
C GLU A 506 -31.01 -20.27 23.57
N ALA A 507 -31.54 -21.46 23.26
CA ALA A 507 -30.88 -22.75 23.46
C ALA A 507 -29.54 -22.92 22.70
N LEU A 508 -29.30 -22.13 21.64
CA LEU A 508 -28.06 -22.17 20.87
C LEU A 508 -26.99 -21.20 21.39
N SER A 509 -27.31 -20.35 22.37
CA SER A 509 -26.40 -19.27 22.82
C SER A 509 -25.06 -19.77 23.37
N ASN A 510 -24.98 -21.02 23.83
CA ASN A 510 -23.76 -21.64 24.36
C ASN A 510 -23.08 -22.61 23.38
N GLN A 511 -23.52 -22.66 22.12
CA GLN A 511 -23.02 -23.58 21.10
C GLN A 511 -22.08 -22.90 20.10
N GLY A 512 -21.43 -21.82 20.53
CA GLY A 512 -20.46 -21.09 19.71
C GLY A 512 -19.30 -21.97 19.25
N VAL A 513 -18.83 -21.70 18.03
CA VAL A 513 -17.62 -22.32 17.49
C VAL A 513 -16.41 -21.88 18.31
N ASN A 514 -15.63 -22.85 18.78
CA ASN A 514 -14.36 -22.62 19.47
C ASN A 514 -13.19 -22.87 18.51
N ILE A 515 -12.15 -22.06 18.65
CA ILE A 515 -10.90 -22.16 17.89
C ILE A 515 -9.71 -22.07 18.85
N ALA A 516 -8.52 -22.41 18.37
CA ALA A 516 -7.29 -22.24 19.13
C ALA A 516 -7.01 -20.76 19.42
N GLU A 517 -6.32 -20.47 20.54
CA GLU A 517 -5.96 -19.09 20.91
C GLU A 517 -5.00 -18.44 19.91
N GLU A 518 -4.18 -19.24 19.24
CA GLU A 518 -3.15 -18.83 18.28
C GLU A 518 -3.67 -18.63 16.85
N ALA A 519 -4.98 -18.85 16.62
CA ALA A 519 -5.55 -18.89 15.28
C ALA A 519 -5.42 -17.56 14.53
N SER A 520 -4.99 -17.62 13.27
CA SER A 520 -4.83 -16.44 12.40
C SER A 520 -5.42 -16.65 11.01
N ILE A 521 -5.87 -15.56 10.39
CA ILE A 521 -6.34 -15.53 9.00
C ILE A 521 -5.22 -15.93 8.03
N THR A 522 -3.96 -15.69 8.40
CA THR A 522 -2.77 -15.99 7.58
C THR A 522 -2.18 -17.38 7.86
N GLU A 523 -2.89 -18.25 8.60
CA GLU A 523 -2.44 -19.63 8.77
C GLU A 523 -2.45 -20.41 7.45
N ALA A 524 -1.29 -20.93 7.05
CA ALA A 524 -1.15 -21.78 5.85
C ALA A 524 -2.10 -23.00 5.85
N SER A 525 -2.48 -23.51 7.03
CA SER A 525 -3.40 -24.64 7.20
C SER A 525 -4.78 -24.41 6.55
N TYR A 526 -5.26 -23.16 6.59
CA TYR A 526 -6.51 -22.73 5.97
C TYR A 526 -6.36 -22.68 4.45
N TRP A 527 -5.26 -22.11 3.95
CA TRP A 527 -5.02 -21.86 2.53
C TRP A 527 -4.58 -23.11 1.74
N ASN A 528 -4.17 -24.18 2.43
CA ASN A 528 -3.83 -25.47 1.84
C ASN A 528 -5.06 -26.30 1.41
N ARG A 529 -6.28 -25.83 1.69
CA ARG A 529 -7.54 -26.47 1.27
C ARG A 529 -8.04 -25.86 -0.04
N GLN A 530 -8.93 -26.60 -0.73
CA GLN A 530 -9.69 -26.10 -1.87
C GLN A 530 -11.13 -25.89 -1.43
N TYR A 531 -11.64 -24.67 -1.58
CA TYR A 531 -12.99 -24.29 -1.18
C TYR A 531 -13.91 -24.21 -2.40
N GLU A 532 -15.15 -24.70 -2.26
CA GLU A 532 -16.19 -24.48 -3.26
C GLU A 532 -16.90 -23.14 -3.04
N ASP A 533 -16.91 -22.64 -1.80
CA ASP A 533 -17.54 -21.37 -1.46
C ASP A 533 -16.58 -20.17 -1.71
N PRO A 534 -16.93 -19.24 -2.62
CA PRO A 534 -16.10 -18.05 -2.88
C PRO A 534 -15.96 -17.10 -1.67
N HIS A 535 -16.80 -17.24 -0.63
CA HIS A 535 -16.64 -16.49 0.63
C HIS A 535 -15.34 -16.82 1.36
N ALA A 536 -14.78 -18.01 1.15
CA ALA A 536 -13.50 -18.42 1.70
C ALA A 536 -12.33 -17.49 1.28
N ILE A 537 -12.52 -16.68 0.22
CA ILE A 537 -11.57 -15.65 -0.20
C ILE A 537 -12.04 -14.25 0.19
N LYS A 538 -13.32 -13.94 -0.02
CA LYS A 538 -13.86 -12.59 0.22
C LYS A 538 -13.86 -12.19 1.70
N VAL A 539 -14.16 -13.14 2.60
CA VAL A 539 -14.24 -12.86 4.04
C VAL A 539 -12.86 -12.56 4.62
N PRO A 540 -11.79 -13.34 4.35
CA PRO A 540 -10.43 -12.96 4.74
C PRO A 540 -10.00 -11.58 4.26
N TYR A 541 -10.25 -11.25 2.99
CA TYR A 541 -9.92 -9.93 2.43
C TYR A 541 -10.63 -8.79 3.16
N ALA A 542 -11.94 -8.94 3.38
CA ALA A 542 -12.73 -7.96 4.12
C ALA A 542 -12.25 -7.82 5.57
N ALA A 543 -12.02 -8.95 6.25
CA ALA A 543 -11.57 -8.98 7.63
C ALA A 543 -10.19 -8.32 7.82
N LEU A 544 -9.20 -8.66 6.99
CA LEU A 544 -7.87 -8.03 7.04
C LEU A 544 -7.97 -6.52 6.83
N SER A 545 -8.82 -6.07 5.91
CA SER A 545 -9.07 -4.66 5.66
C SER A 545 -9.73 -3.96 6.85
N LEU A 546 -10.72 -4.59 7.49
CA LEU A 546 -11.37 -4.03 8.69
C LEU A 546 -10.42 -4.00 9.90
N LEU A 547 -9.56 -5.00 10.08
CA LEU A 547 -8.61 -5.07 11.20
C LEU A 547 -7.62 -3.89 11.23
N GLN A 548 -7.33 -3.27 10.07
CA GLN A 548 -6.52 -2.04 10.00
C GLN A 548 -7.16 -0.87 10.76
N TYR A 549 -8.50 -0.83 10.84
CA TYR A 549 -9.28 0.20 11.55
C TYR A 549 -9.54 -0.13 13.03
N VAL A 550 -9.17 -1.33 13.48
CA VAL A 550 -9.35 -1.77 14.87
C VAL A 550 -8.17 -1.30 15.73
N PRO A 551 -8.40 -0.81 16.97
CA PRO A 551 -7.32 -0.49 17.91
C PRO A 551 -6.39 -1.68 18.16
N PRO A 552 -5.05 -1.49 18.19
CA PRO A 552 -4.08 -2.59 18.28
C PRO A 552 -4.36 -3.61 19.39
N GLU A 553 -4.83 -3.14 20.54
CA GLU A 553 -5.14 -3.96 21.71
C GLU A 553 -6.35 -4.90 21.53
N ARG A 554 -7.19 -4.69 20.52
CA ARG A 554 -8.36 -5.55 20.22
C ARG A 554 -8.21 -6.39 18.95
N ARG A 555 -7.15 -6.16 18.16
CA ARG A 555 -6.99 -6.79 16.83
C ARG A 555 -6.95 -8.31 16.90
N SER A 556 -6.11 -8.86 17.78
CA SER A 556 -5.99 -10.32 17.94
C SER A 556 -7.32 -10.97 18.35
N ASP A 557 -8.05 -10.35 19.29
CA ASP A 557 -9.36 -10.85 19.72
C ASP A 557 -10.40 -10.87 18.60
N MET A 558 -10.43 -9.82 17.77
CA MET A 558 -11.35 -9.73 16.63
C MET A 558 -10.95 -10.66 15.49
N GLU A 559 -9.65 -10.81 15.21
CA GLU A 559 -9.14 -11.78 14.23
C GLU A 559 -9.56 -13.20 14.60
N ARG A 560 -9.52 -13.56 15.89
CA ARG A 560 -10.05 -14.84 16.36
C ARG A 560 -11.54 -15.02 16.05
N GLY A 561 -12.34 -13.96 16.19
CA GLY A 561 -13.75 -14.01 15.75
C GLY A 561 -13.90 -14.38 14.27
N VAL A 562 -13.05 -13.82 13.40
CA VAL A 562 -13.01 -14.15 11.97
C VAL A 562 -12.60 -15.61 11.77
N CYS A 563 -11.55 -16.08 12.45
CA CYS A 563 -11.11 -17.48 12.34
C CYS A 563 -12.19 -18.49 12.76
N ARG A 564 -13.13 -18.13 13.67
CA ARG A 564 -14.31 -18.97 13.96
C ARG A 564 -15.19 -19.15 12.73
N LEU A 565 -15.50 -18.07 12.00
CA LEU A 565 -16.24 -18.16 10.73
C LEU A 565 -15.48 -19.00 9.72
N LEU A 566 -14.20 -18.71 9.51
CA LEU A 566 -13.37 -19.41 8.53
C LEU A 566 -13.28 -20.92 8.81
N SER A 567 -13.33 -21.33 10.08
CA SER A 567 -13.30 -22.76 10.45
C SER A 567 -14.53 -23.56 9.97
N LEU A 568 -15.62 -22.88 9.62
CA LEU A 568 -16.86 -23.48 9.11
C LEU A 568 -16.89 -23.60 7.57
N MET A 569 -15.99 -22.90 6.86
CA MET A 569 -15.91 -22.89 5.40
C MET A 569 -15.58 -24.28 4.85
N LYS A 570 -16.20 -24.63 3.72
CA LYS A 570 -16.09 -25.97 3.10
C LYS A 570 -15.54 -25.93 1.69
#